data_AF-A0A4R8MS86-F1
#
_entry.id   AF-A0A4R8MS86-F1
#
_cell.length_a   1.000
_cell.length_b   1.000
_cell.length_c   1.000
_cell.angle_alpha   90.00
_cell.angle_beta   90.00
_cell.angle_gamma   90.00
#
_symmetry.space_group_name_H-M   'P 1'
#
loop_
_entity.id
_entity.type
_entity.pdbx_description
1 polymer ?
#
loop_
_entity_poly.entity_id
_entity_poly.type
_entity_poly.pdbx_seq_one_letter_code
_entity_poly.pdbx_strand_id
1 'polypeptide(L)'
;MNILILEDEPVHAKYLTKLLNDILDLSTSEITHLLSMEDAYIYLKQSSIDLFFLDLNIFGSDSFELLDKLPKETANTIVVSANPENALRAFEYGVIDFLAKPISEDRLRLSLERYSFFANAYLRKNKTKSRLLKVNIDQLQNRLSQLMEVEKIYQNEDLSLEVLAKELELHPRQLSEFLNDKKQITFSSFLHSHRIKEAKNLLTKYPNKNVSEIGFEVGYKSLSSFYDAFKKEEKITASEFRQKELVT
;
A
#
# COMPACT_ATOMS: atom_id res chain seq x y z
N MET A 1 -21.36 2.59 -11.76
CA MET A 1 -20.60 1.76 -10.83
C MET A 1 -20.29 0.46 -11.54
N ASN A 2 -19.03 0.25 -11.88
CA ASN A 2 -18.56 -0.96 -12.54
C ASN A 2 -18.19 -1.98 -11.45
N ILE A 3 -19.03 -3.01 -11.30
CA ILE A 3 -18.83 -4.09 -10.35
C ILE A 3 -18.23 -5.28 -11.09
N LEU A 4 -17.13 -5.81 -10.57
CA LEU A 4 -16.57 -7.08 -11.00
C LEU A 4 -16.89 -8.16 -9.98
N ILE A 5 -17.28 -9.35 -10.44
CA ILE A 5 -17.45 -10.56 -9.63
C ILE A 5 -16.51 -11.62 -10.20
N LEU A 6 -15.61 -12.16 -9.38
CA LEU A 6 -14.80 -13.33 -9.71
C LEU A 6 -15.29 -14.50 -8.86
N GLU A 7 -15.89 -15.50 -9.51
CA GLU A 7 -16.54 -16.66 -8.90
C GLU A 7 -16.60 -17.78 -9.94
N ASP A 8 -16.05 -18.97 -9.66
CA ASP A 8 -16.08 -20.09 -10.60
C ASP A 8 -17.42 -20.83 -10.62
N GLU A 9 -18.17 -20.82 -9.52
CA GLU A 9 -19.49 -21.42 -9.46
C GLU A 9 -20.59 -20.46 -9.95
N PRO A 10 -21.17 -20.67 -11.15
CA PRO A 10 -22.09 -19.70 -11.75
C PRO A 10 -23.36 -19.47 -10.93
N VAL A 11 -23.75 -20.45 -10.12
CA VAL A 11 -24.93 -20.36 -9.24
C VAL A 11 -24.70 -19.32 -8.14
N HIS A 12 -23.52 -19.28 -7.52
CA HIS A 12 -23.18 -18.29 -6.50
C HIS A 12 -23.08 -16.89 -7.10
N ALA A 13 -22.45 -16.76 -8.27
CA ALA A 13 -22.36 -15.48 -8.97
C ALA A 13 -23.74 -14.94 -9.36
N LYS A 14 -24.62 -15.81 -9.87
CA LYS A 14 -26.00 -15.45 -10.21
C LYS A 14 -26.80 -15.04 -8.98
N TYR A 15 -26.61 -15.72 -7.85
CA TYR A 15 -27.27 -15.36 -6.59
C TYR A 15 -26.80 -14.00 -6.07
N LEU A 16 -25.49 -13.76 -6.03
CA LEU A 16 -24.93 -12.46 -5.66
C LEU A 16 -25.40 -11.35 -6.61
N THR A 17 -25.40 -11.60 -7.91
CA THR A 17 -25.90 -10.65 -8.92
C THR A 17 -27.37 -10.31 -8.68
N LYS A 18 -28.20 -11.30 -8.35
CA LYS A 18 -29.60 -11.06 -7.99
C LYS A 18 -29.71 -10.14 -6.77
N LEU A 19 -29.00 -10.45 -5.68
CA LEU A 19 -29.03 -9.61 -4.47
C LEU A 19 -28.54 -8.19 -4.76
N LEU A 20 -27.48 -8.04 -5.56
CA LEU A 20 -26.97 -6.73 -5.97
C LEU A 20 -28.02 -5.94 -6.76
N ASN A 21 -28.73 -6.59 -7.69
CA ASN A 21 -29.79 -5.96 -8.47
C ASN A 21 -31.01 -5.56 -7.62
N ASP A 22 -31.29 -6.30 -6.54
CA ASP A 22 -32.37 -5.99 -5.60
C ASP A 22 -32.00 -4.80 -4.67
N ILE A 23 -30.69 -4.57 -4.46
CA ILE A 23 -30.18 -3.51 -3.58
C ILE A 23 -29.81 -2.23 -4.33
N LEU A 24 -29.20 -2.36 -5.52
CA LEU A 24 -28.58 -1.28 -6.28
C LEU A 24 -29.46 -0.80 -7.43
N ASP A 25 -29.33 0.48 -7.78
CA ASP A 25 -29.98 1.04 -8.96
C ASP A 25 -29.24 0.62 -10.24
N LEU A 26 -29.87 -0.29 -10.99
CA LEU A 26 -29.39 -0.84 -12.27
C LEU A 26 -29.20 0.22 -13.36
N SER A 27 -29.82 1.40 -13.26
CA SER A 27 -29.61 2.47 -14.23
C SER A 27 -28.21 3.10 -14.13
N THR A 28 -27.48 2.81 -13.05
CA THR A 28 -26.18 3.41 -12.74
C THR A 28 -25.08 2.38 -12.49
N SER A 29 -25.37 1.09 -12.55
CA SER A 29 -24.42 0.02 -12.19
C SER A 29 -24.33 -1.06 -13.27
N GLU A 30 -23.12 -1.43 -13.64
CA GLU A 30 -22.82 -2.52 -14.57
C GLU A 30 -22.11 -3.64 -13.81
N ILE A 31 -22.58 -4.89 -13.95
CA ILE A 31 -22.03 -6.06 -13.25
C ILE A 31 -21.40 -6.99 -14.29
N THR A 32 -20.10 -7.20 -14.18
CA THR A 32 -19.35 -8.20 -14.95
C THR A 32 -19.01 -9.39 -14.08
N HIS A 33 -19.23 -10.60 -14.57
CA HIS A 33 -18.88 -11.85 -13.89
C HIS A 33 -17.79 -12.59 -14.68
N LEU A 34 -16.73 -13.00 -13.99
CA LEU A 34 -15.62 -13.79 -14.50
C LEU A 34 -15.51 -15.10 -13.73
N LEU A 35 -15.11 -16.16 -14.44
CA LEU A 35 -14.99 -17.53 -13.91
C LEU A 35 -13.55 -17.92 -13.57
N SER A 36 -12.57 -17.16 -14.05
CA SER A 36 -11.15 -17.52 -13.93
C SER A 36 -10.25 -16.33 -13.62
N MET A 37 -9.11 -16.61 -13.01
CA MET A 37 -8.08 -15.63 -12.69
C MET A 37 -7.43 -15.03 -13.93
N GLU A 38 -7.25 -15.83 -14.98
CA GLU A 38 -6.68 -15.36 -16.25
C GLU A 38 -7.55 -14.25 -16.84
N ASP A 39 -8.87 -14.49 -16.89
CA ASP A 39 -9.84 -13.50 -17.36
C ASP A 39 -9.84 -12.25 -16.47
N ALA A 40 -9.70 -12.43 -15.14
CA ALA A 40 -9.63 -11.32 -14.21
C ALA A 40 -8.40 -10.44 -14.45
N TYR A 41 -7.22 -11.02 -14.65
CA TYR A 41 -6.01 -10.26 -14.96
C TYR A 41 -6.12 -9.51 -16.29
N ILE A 42 -6.73 -10.12 -17.31
CA ILE A 42 -6.95 -9.47 -18.61
C ILE A 42 -7.92 -8.28 -18.42
N TYR A 43 -9.05 -8.50 -17.75
CA TYR A 43 -10.07 -7.48 -17.54
C TYR A 43 -9.52 -6.29 -16.74
N LEU A 44 -8.82 -6.55 -15.64
CA LEU A 44 -8.27 -5.51 -14.76
C LEU A 44 -7.18 -4.65 -15.42
N LYS A 45 -6.54 -5.13 -16.50
CA LYS A 45 -5.60 -4.32 -17.30
C LYS A 45 -6.30 -3.40 -18.30
N GLN A 46 -7.53 -3.72 -18.70
CA GLN A 46 -8.23 -3.06 -19.80
C GLN A 46 -9.38 -2.16 -19.32
N SER A 47 -9.91 -2.45 -18.12
CA SER A 47 -11.12 -1.84 -17.59
C SER A 47 -10.91 -1.34 -16.17
N SER A 48 -11.48 -0.18 -15.85
CA SER A 48 -11.55 0.33 -14.48
C SER A 48 -12.75 -0.25 -13.74
N ILE A 49 -12.52 -0.63 -12.48
CA ILE A 49 -13.54 -1.18 -11.60
C ILE A 49 -13.77 -0.25 -10.40
N ASP A 50 -15.02 -0.17 -9.96
CA ASP A 50 -15.40 0.62 -8.78
C ASP A 50 -15.48 -0.24 -7.52
N LEU A 51 -15.91 -1.50 -7.66
CA LEU A 51 -16.09 -2.47 -6.58
C LEU A 51 -15.80 -3.88 -7.10
N PHE A 52 -15.03 -4.66 -6.34
CA PHE A 52 -14.68 -6.04 -6.71
C PHE A 52 -15.18 -7.04 -5.68
N PHE A 53 -15.99 -8.00 -6.10
CA PHE A 53 -16.32 -9.18 -5.32
C PHE A 53 -15.40 -10.34 -5.71
N LEU A 54 -14.62 -10.82 -4.76
CA LEU A 54 -13.64 -11.90 -4.96
C LEU A 54 -14.04 -13.13 -4.16
N ASP A 55 -14.35 -14.24 -4.84
CA ASP A 55 -14.44 -15.54 -4.17
C ASP A 55 -13.04 -16.12 -3.91
N LEU A 56 -12.77 -16.49 -2.66
CA LEU A 56 -11.52 -17.13 -2.25
C LEU A 56 -11.52 -18.65 -2.43
N ASN A 57 -12.66 -19.26 -2.73
CA ASN A 57 -12.73 -20.71 -2.88
C ASN A 57 -12.16 -21.20 -4.23
N ILE A 58 -12.03 -20.30 -5.20
CA ILE A 58 -11.72 -20.69 -6.57
C ILE A 58 -10.35 -21.38 -6.71
N PHE A 59 -9.37 -21.09 -5.83
CA PHE A 59 -7.99 -21.59 -6.02
C PHE A 59 -7.24 -22.00 -4.74
N GLY A 60 -7.91 -22.19 -3.60
CA GLY A 60 -7.24 -22.66 -2.38
C GLY A 60 -6.24 -21.65 -1.78
N SER A 61 -5.01 -22.08 -1.47
CA SER A 61 -3.99 -21.24 -0.78
C SER A 61 -3.61 -19.96 -1.54
N ASP A 62 -3.83 -19.94 -2.86
CA ASP A 62 -3.29 -18.94 -3.79
C ASP A 62 -4.28 -17.79 -4.07
N SER A 63 -5.51 -17.85 -3.54
CA SER A 63 -6.56 -16.86 -3.82
C SER A 63 -6.26 -15.46 -3.23
N PHE A 64 -5.35 -15.38 -2.26
CA PHE A 64 -4.84 -14.11 -1.74
C PHE A 64 -3.75 -13.49 -2.62
N GLU A 65 -3.09 -14.25 -3.51
CA GLU A 65 -2.07 -13.69 -4.40
C GLU A 65 -2.65 -12.64 -5.37
N LEU A 66 -3.94 -12.76 -5.73
CA LEU A 66 -4.60 -11.72 -6.51
C LEU A 66 -4.57 -10.40 -5.74
N LEU A 67 -4.90 -10.42 -4.46
CA LEU A 67 -4.91 -9.22 -3.61
C LEU A 67 -3.52 -8.57 -3.51
N ASP A 68 -2.43 -9.36 -3.56
CA ASP A 68 -1.05 -8.84 -3.64
C ASP A 68 -0.73 -8.16 -4.97
N LYS A 69 -1.35 -8.62 -6.06
CA LYS A 69 -1.12 -8.16 -7.43
C LYS A 69 -2.08 -7.04 -7.87
N LEU A 70 -3.17 -6.83 -7.13
CA LEU A 70 -4.09 -5.72 -7.38
C LEU A 70 -3.42 -4.38 -7.02
N PRO A 71 -3.56 -3.33 -7.85
CA PRO A 71 -3.09 -2.01 -7.48
C PRO A 71 -3.79 -1.56 -6.19
N LYS A 72 -3.00 -1.12 -5.20
CA LYS A 72 -3.51 -0.73 -3.87
C LYS A 72 -4.48 0.46 -3.93
N GLU A 73 -4.45 1.25 -5.00
CA GLU A 73 -5.37 2.36 -5.22
C GLU A 73 -6.70 1.99 -5.91
N THR A 74 -6.85 0.80 -6.48
CA THR A 74 -7.99 0.46 -7.36
C THR A 74 -8.88 -0.68 -6.87
N ALA A 75 -8.55 -1.36 -5.77
CA ALA A 75 -9.29 -2.53 -5.34
C ALA A 75 -10.13 -2.25 -4.10
N ASN A 76 -11.26 -1.58 -4.30
CA ASN A 76 -12.37 -1.61 -3.34
C ASN A 76 -12.94 -3.03 -3.32
N THR A 77 -12.27 -3.95 -2.63
CA THR A 77 -12.59 -5.38 -2.69
C THR A 77 -13.45 -5.79 -1.51
N ILE A 78 -14.51 -6.55 -1.78
CA ILE A 78 -15.27 -7.32 -0.80
C ILE A 78 -14.99 -8.80 -1.08
N VAL A 79 -14.45 -9.49 -0.09
CA VAL A 79 -14.21 -10.93 -0.21
C VAL A 79 -15.50 -11.70 0.06
N VAL A 80 -15.71 -12.76 -0.71
CA VAL A 80 -16.77 -13.75 -0.52
C VAL A 80 -16.11 -15.10 -0.28
N SER A 81 -16.54 -15.88 0.71
CA SER A 81 -15.99 -17.23 0.91
C SER A 81 -16.94 -18.12 1.71
N ALA A 82 -16.85 -19.43 1.49
CA ALA A 82 -17.53 -20.43 2.34
C ALA A 82 -16.78 -20.72 3.65
N ASN A 83 -15.53 -20.26 3.81
CA ASN A 83 -14.74 -20.44 5.03
C ASN A 83 -14.54 -19.10 5.77
N PRO A 84 -15.27 -18.83 6.86
CA PRO A 84 -15.13 -17.60 7.64
C PRO A 84 -13.77 -17.41 8.31
N GLU A 85 -12.98 -18.47 8.52
CA GLU A 85 -11.66 -18.37 9.16
C GLU A 85 -10.68 -17.52 8.33
N ASN A 86 -10.90 -17.46 7.01
CA ASN A 86 -10.13 -16.63 6.10
C ASN A 86 -10.39 -15.12 6.27
N ALA A 87 -11.40 -14.72 7.06
CA ALA A 87 -11.79 -13.32 7.20
C ALA A 87 -10.66 -12.46 7.80
N LEU A 88 -9.99 -12.93 8.86
CA LEU A 88 -8.90 -12.18 9.49
C LEU A 88 -7.78 -11.91 8.48
N ARG A 89 -7.37 -12.95 7.75
CA ARG A 89 -6.36 -12.84 6.70
C ARG A 89 -6.81 -11.89 5.60
N ALA A 90 -8.06 -11.93 5.15
CA ALA A 90 -8.58 -11.00 4.14
C ALA A 90 -8.45 -9.52 4.56
N PHE A 91 -8.73 -9.21 5.83
CA PHE A 91 -8.57 -7.84 6.33
C PHE A 91 -7.11 -7.37 6.39
N GLU A 92 -6.14 -8.26 6.54
CA GLU A 92 -4.70 -7.90 6.46
C GLU A 92 -4.30 -7.36 5.08
N TYR A 93 -5.02 -7.76 4.03
CA TYR A 93 -4.85 -7.24 2.66
C TYR A 93 -5.61 -5.93 2.41
N GLY A 94 -6.30 -5.39 3.41
CA GLY A 94 -6.99 -4.10 3.31
C GLY A 94 -8.31 -4.14 2.54
N VAL A 95 -8.95 -5.31 2.44
CA VAL A 95 -10.29 -5.44 1.84
C VAL A 95 -11.31 -4.60 2.64
N ILE A 96 -12.35 -4.12 1.96
CA ILE A 96 -13.41 -3.32 2.57
C ILE A 96 -14.24 -4.16 3.53
N ASP A 97 -14.56 -5.38 3.11
CA ASP A 97 -15.38 -6.27 3.89
C ASP A 97 -15.22 -7.75 3.49
N PHE A 98 -15.82 -8.61 4.30
CA PHE A 98 -15.90 -10.05 4.10
C PHE A 98 -17.34 -10.54 4.24
N LEU A 99 -17.79 -11.35 3.27
CA LEU A 99 -19.10 -11.99 3.20
C LEU A 99 -18.94 -13.51 3.28
N ALA A 100 -19.47 -14.11 4.34
CA ALA A 100 -19.59 -15.57 4.41
C ALA A 100 -20.72 -16.05 3.50
N LYS A 101 -20.50 -17.16 2.78
CA LYS A 101 -21.56 -17.91 2.09
C LYS A 101 -22.31 -18.79 3.12
N PRO A 102 -23.65 -18.91 3.04
CA PRO A 102 -24.54 -18.22 2.10
C PRO A 102 -24.67 -16.72 2.42
N ILE A 103 -24.67 -15.89 1.37
CA ILE A 103 -24.71 -14.43 1.50
C ILE A 103 -26.13 -14.00 1.90
N SER A 104 -26.26 -13.29 3.02
CA SER A 104 -27.51 -12.64 3.41
C SER A 104 -27.61 -11.24 2.84
N GLU A 105 -28.82 -10.82 2.48
CA GLU A 105 -29.08 -9.48 1.93
C GLU A 105 -28.65 -8.37 2.91
N ASP A 106 -29.00 -8.48 4.20
CA ASP A 106 -28.61 -7.52 5.23
C ASP A 106 -27.09 -7.35 5.34
N ARG A 107 -26.34 -8.46 5.23
CA ARG A 107 -24.89 -8.43 5.33
C ARG A 107 -24.25 -7.78 4.10
N LEU A 108 -24.82 -8.03 2.92
CA LEU A 108 -24.42 -7.38 1.68
C LEU A 108 -24.77 -5.88 1.69
N ARG A 109 -25.93 -5.49 2.21
CA ARG A 109 -26.27 -4.07 2.40
C ARG A 109 -25.23 -3.38 3.28
N LEU A 110 -24.87 -3.99 4.40
CA LEU A 110 -23.84 -3.44 5.30
C LEU A 110 -22.46 -3.32 4.62
N SER A 111 -22.05 -4.29 3.80
CA SER A 111 -20.77 -4.20 3.09
C SER A 111 -20.77 -3.12 2.00
N LEU A 112 -21.91 -2.93 1.32
CA LEU A 112 -22.11 -1.85 0.35
C LEU A 112 -22.17 -0.46 1.00
N GLU A 113 -22.74 -0.35 2.20
CA GLU A 113 -22.69 0.88 3.01
C GLU A 113 -21.25 1.22 3.40
N ARG A 114 -20.47 0.23 3.85
CA ARG A 114 -19.03 0.40 4.13
C ARG A 114 -18.29 0.87 2.90
N TYR A 115 -18.51 0.20 1.76
CA TYR A 115 -17.96 0.62 0.47
C TYR A 115 -18.32 2.08 0.16
N SER A 116 -19.59 2.46 0.32
CA SER A 116 -20.04 3.83 0.09
C SER A 116 -19.35 4.83 1.01
N PHE A 117 -19.10 4.47 2.27
CA PHE A 117 -18.31 5.29 3.21
C PHE A 117 -16.85 5.41 2.77
N PHE A 118 -16.20 4.32 2.35
CA PHE A 118 -14.83 4.33 1.85
C PHE A 118 -14.70 5.15 0.57
N ALA A 119 -15.57 4.93 -0.40
CA ALA A 119 -15.64 5.68 -1.66
C ALA A 119 -15.90 7.16 -1.39
N ASN A 120 -16.83 7.51 -0.49
CA ASN A 120 -17.09 8.90 -0.12
C ASN A 120 -15.95 9.53 0.70
N ALA A 121 -15.25 8.77 1.53
CA ALA A 121 -14.05 9.24 2.23
C ALA A 121 -12.90 9.50 1.25
N TYR A 122 -12.72 8.64 0.24
CA TYR A 122 -11.76 8.81 -0.85
C TYR A 122 -12.14 10.00 -1.74
N LEU A 123 -13.41 10.12 -2.13
CA LEU A 123 -13.93 11.27 -2.88
C LEU A 123 -13.84 12.57 -2.06
N ARG A 124 -14.04 12.54 -0.74
CA ARG A 124 -13.81 13.69 0.16
C ARG A 124 -12.33 14.01 0.30
N LYS A 125 -11.44 13.00 0.31
CA LYS A 125 -9.98 13.17 0.26
C LYS A 125 -9.55 13.86 -1.05
N ASN A 126 -10.23 13.59 -2.16
CA ASN A 126 -10.02 14.25 -3.46
C ASN A 126 -10.81 15.57 -3.67
N LYS A 127 -11.91 15.81 -2.94
CA LYS A 127 -12.68 17.08 -2.99
C LYS A 127 -12.23 18.12 -1.97
N THR A 128 -11.50 17.75 -0.92
CA THR A 128 -10.64 18.72 -0.25
C THR A 128 -9.49 19.00 -1.20
N LYS A 129 -9.59 20.12 -1.94
CA LYS A 129 -8.46 20.86 -2.52
C LYS A 129 -7.13 20.31 -1.98
N SER A 130 -6.34 19.61 -2.80
CA SER A 130 -5.04 19.05 -2.38
C SER A 130 -4.35 20.09 -1.51
N ARG A 131 -3.86 19.68 -0.34
CA ARG A 131 -3.21 20.64 0.58
C ARG A 131 -1.92 21.18 -0.03
N LEU A 132 -1.48 20.58 -1.14
CA LEU A 132 -0.39 21.03 -1.99
C LEU A 132 -0.80 22.10 -3.02
N LEU A 133 -2.07 22.49 -3.16
CA LEU A 133 -2.51 23.48 -4.17
C LEU A 133 -1.88 24.88 -4.03
N LYS A 134 -1.29 25.19 -2.87
CA LYS A 134 -0.50 26.40 -2.62
C LYS A 134 1.01 26.13 -2.49
N VAL A 135 1.44 24.89 -2.70
CA VAL A 135 2.82 24.45 -2.57
C VAL A 135 3.40 24.30 -3.97
N ASN A 136 4.51 24.99 -4.24
CA ASN A 136 5.25 24.77 -5.47
C ASN A 136 5.98 23.42 -5.37
N ILE A 137 5.51 22.42 -6.14
CA ILE A 137 6.01 21.05 -6.08
C ILE A 137 7.47 20.94 -6.54
N ASP A 138 7.85 21.69 -7.56
CA ASP A 138 9.22 21.64 -8.09
C ASP A 138 10.20 22.23 -7.07
N GLN A 139 9.83 23.36 -6.45
CA GLN A 139 10.62 23.96 -5.38
C GLN A 139 10.71 23.05 -4.15
N LEU A 140 9.61 22.39 -3.78
CA LEU A 140 9.57 21.41 -2.71
C LEU A 140 10.50 20.23 -3.00
N GLN A 141 10.44 19.68 -4.22
CA GLN A 141 11.31 18.58 -4.64
C GLN A 141 12.78 18.98 -4.59
N ASN A 142 13.12 20.15 -5.13
CA ASN A 142 14.49 20.66 -5.10
C ASN A 142 15.00 20.85 -3.67
N ARG A 143 14.19 21.43 -2.78
CA ARG A 143 14.56 21.61 -1.37
C ARG A 143 14.70 20.27 -0.64
N LEU A 144 13.78 19.34 -0.86
CA LEU A 144 13.85 18.00 -0.28
C LEU A 144 15.11 17.25 -0.75
N SER A 145 15.41 17.30 -2.05
CA SER A 145 16.65 16.72 -2.60
C SER A 145 17.88 17.38 -2.00
N GLN A 146 17.90 18.72 -1.83
CA GLN A 146 19.00 19.40 -1.15
C GLN A 146 19.19 18.91 0.29
N LEU A 147 18.10 18.83 1.07
CA LEU A 147 18.13 18.35 2.46
C LEU A 147 18.64 16.91 2.58
N MET A 148 18.25 16.04 1.64
CA MET A 148 18.57 14.62 1.71
C MET A 148 19.91 14.30 1.07
N GLU A 149 20.24 14.86 -0.09
CA GLU A 149 21.44 14.47 -0.85
C GLU A 149 22.67 15.29 -0.49
N VAL A 150 22.49 16.57 -0.13
CA VAL A 150 23.58 17.49 0.18
C VAL A 150 23.74 17.66 1.69
N GLU A 151 22.68 18.07 2.38
CA GLU A 151 22.73 18.35 3.83
C GLU A 151 22.66 17.07 4.68
N LYS A 152 22.26 15.95 4.08
CA LYS A 152 22.16 14.63 4.73
C LYS A 152 21.38 14.67 6.04
N ILE A 153 20.27 15.42 6.09
CA ILE A 153 19.47 15.61 7.31
C ILE A 153 18.99 14.29 7.93
N TYR A 154 18.92 13.21 7.14
CA TYR A 154 18.62 11.85 7.62
C TYR A 154 19.58 11.34 8.72
N GLN A 155 20.79 11.89 8.82
CA GLN A 155 21.76 11.56 9.88
C GLN A 155 21.30 12.06 11.26
N ASN A 156 20.38 13.03 11.32
CA ASN A 156 19.77 13.45 12.57
C ASN A 156 18.89 12.32 13.13
N GLU A 157 19.26 11.82 14.31
CA GLU A 157 18.55 10.73 14.96
C GLU A 157 17.12 11.10 15.38
N ASP A 158 16.85 12.38 15.64
CA ASP A 158 15.55 12.93 15.99
C ASP A 158 14.71 13.36 14.78
N LEU A 159 15.17 13.06 13.55
CA LEU A 159 14.42 13.41 12.35
C LEU A 159 13.06 12.67 12.32
N SER A 160 12.01 13.46 12.45
CA SER A 160 10.60 13.05 12.35
C SER A 160 9.94 13.71 11.14
N LEU A 161 8.72 13.27 10.82
CA LEU A 161 7.91 13.91 9.78
C LEU A 161 7.68 15.39 10.10
N GLU A 162 7.50 15.71 11.38
CA GLU A 162 7.28 17.06 11.88
C GLU A 162 8.49 17.96 11.68
N VAL A 163 9.68 17.44 12.01
CA VAL A 163 10.95 18.16 11.83
C VAL A 163 11.20 18.38 10.33
N LEU A 164 11.08 17.35 9.50
CA LEU A 164 11.30 17.49 8.07
C LEU A 164 10.28 18.43 7.41
N ALA A 165 9.00 18.37 7.82
CA ALA A 165 7.98 19.28 7.29
C ALA A 165 8.31 20.74 7.63
N LYS A 166 8.80 21.01 8.85
CA LYS A 166 9.22 22.35 9.26
C LYS A 166 10.37 22.88 8.43
N GLU A 167 11.39 22.06 8.14
CA GLU A 167 12.53 22.42 7.27
C GLU A 167 12.13 22.69 5.81
N LEU A 168 11.00 22.15 5.39
CA LEU A 168 10.39 22.36 4.09
C LEU A 168 9.34 23.47 4.08
N GLU A 169 9.14 24.16 5.21
CA GLU A 169 8.10 25.18 5.40
C GLU A 169 6.68 24.64 5.12
N LEU A 170 6.44 23.39 5.47
CA LEU A 170 5.18 22.67 5.30
C LEU A 170 4.52 22.30 6.62
N HIS A 171 3.20 22.15 6.58
CA HIS A 171 2.49 21.39 7.62
C HIS A 171 2.81 19.89 7.46
N PRO A 172 2.99 19.11 8.56
CA PRO A 172 3.24 17.67 8.49
C PRO A 172 2.28 16.86 7.59
N ARG A 173 1.00 17.25 7.57
CA ARG A 173 -0.02 16.67 6.69
C ARG A 173 0.27 16.90 5.20
N GLN A 174 0.83 18.04 4.82
CA GLN A 174 1.24 18.32 3.43
C GLN A 174 2.43 17.47 3.03
N LEU A 175 3.43 17.32 3.90
CA LEU A 175 4.58 16.45 3.62
C LEU A 175 4.14 14.97 3.53
N SER A 176 3.25 14.53 4.42
CA SER A 176 2.69 13.17 4.33
C SER A 176 1.87 12.97 3.05
N GLU A 177 1.05 13.95 2.65
CA GLU A 177 0.31 13.91 1.38
C GLU A 177 1.27 13.85 0.19
N PHE A 178 2.34 14.65 0.20
CA PHE A 178 3.36 14.62 -0.85
C PHE A 178 4.08 13.27 -0.95
N LEU A 179 4.55 12.71 0.17
CA LEU A 179 5.26 11.41 0.17
C LEU A 179 4.33 10.26 -0.23
N ASN A 180 3.11 10.23 0.30
CA ASN A 180 2.15 9.15 0.01
C ASN A 180 1.55 9.26 -1.39
N ASP A 181 1.08 10.43 -1.81
CA ASP A 181 0.32 10.57 -3.06
C ASP A 181 1.23 10.75 -4.28
N LYS A 182 2.43 11.35 -4.14
CA LYS A 182 3.37 11.54 -5.27
C LYS A 182 4.47 10.49 -5.33
N LYS A 183 4.92 9.97 -4.19
CA LYS A 183 6.01 8.99 -4.14
C LYS A 183 5.56 7.59 -3.71
N GLN A 184 4.29 7.40 -3.33
CA GLN A 184 3.74 6.12 -2.88
C GLN A 184 4.54 5.45 -1.73
N ILE A 185 5.14 6.27 -0.85
CA ILE A 185 5.96 5.80 0.27
C ILE A 185 5.60 6.53 1.57
N THR A 186 5.70 5.81 2.69
CA THR A 186 5.59 6.42 4.02
C THR A 186 6.88 7.17 4.38
N PHE A 187 6.80 8.12 5.32
CA PHE A 187 7.98 8.83 5.83
C PHE A 187 9.03 7.88 6.42
N SER A 188 8.61 6.85 7.17
CA SER A 188 9.54 5.88 7.74
C SER A 188 10.28 5.10 6.65
N SER A 189 9.58 4.64 5.61
CA SER A 189 10.20 3.96 4.46
C SER A 189 11.15 4.90 3.70
N PHE A 190 10.72 6.14 3.48
CA PHE A 190 11.55 7.18 2.87
C PHE A 190 12.84 7.41 3.65
N LEU A 191 12.74 7.64 4.97
CA LEU A 191 13.91 7.86 5.81
C LEU A 191 14.84 6.64 5.85
N HIS A 192 14.28 5.43 6.01
CA HIS A 192 15.07 4.20 6.02
C HIS A 192 15.87 4.01 4.74
N SER A 193 15.24 4.17 3.56
CA SER A 193 15.94 3.98 2.28
C SER A 193 17.13 4.91 2.12
N HIS A 194 17.02 6.17 2.55
CA HIS A 194 18.15 7.10 2.56
C HIS A 194 19.26 6.68 3.54
N ARG A 195 18.90 6.26 4.76
CA ARG A 195 19.87 5.81 5.76
C ARG A 195 20.59 4.53 5.36
N ILE A 196 19.86 3.54 4.82
CA ILE A 196 20.45 2.28 4.34
C ILE A 196 21.32 2.50 3.12
N LYS A 197 20.89 3.36 2.17
CA LYS A 197 21.73 3.77 1.04
C LYS A 197 23.06 4.37 1.51
N GLU A 198 23.04 5.28 2.47
CA GLU A 198 24.28 5.85 3.00
C GLU A 198 25.09 4.82 3.79
N ALA A 199 24.45 3.93 4.56
CA ALA A 199 25.14 2.87 5.27
C ALA A 199 25.92 1.97 4.30
N LYS A 200 25.30 1.56 3.19
CA LYS A 200 25.97 0.81 2.11
C LYS A 200 27.18 1.56 1.57
N ASN A 201 27.04 2.84 1.28
CA ASN A 201 28.15 3.68 0.81
C ASN A 201 29.31 3.69 1.83
N LEU A 202 29.02 3.89 3.12
CA LEU A 202 30.02 3.93 4.18
C LEU A 202 30.70 2.58 4.40
N LEU A 203 29.95 1.47 4.28
CA LEU A 203 30.47 0.10 4.40
C LEU A 203 31.51 -0.20 3.32
N THR A 204 31.26 0.23 2.08
CA THR A 204 32.18 0.03 0.96
C THR A 204 33.35 1.02 0.99
N LYS A 205 33.06 2.30 1.27
CA LYS A 205 34.08 3.37 1.25
C LYS A 205 35.07 3.29 2.42
N TYR A 206 34.64 2.78 3.57
CA TYR A 206 35.46 2.66 4.78
C TYR A 206 35.44 1.23 5.33
N PRO A 207 36.17 0.28 4.73
CA PRO A 207 36.10 -1.15 5.07
C PRO A 207 36.43 -1.47 6.53
N ASN A 208 37.24 -0.63 7.18
CA ASN A 208 37.70 -0.81 8.55
C ASN A 208 36.79 -0.14 9.61
N LYS A 209 35.79 0.64 9.20
CA LYS A 209 34.90 1.36 10.12
C LYS A 209 33.96 0.39 10.83
N ASN A 210 33.65 0.59 12.10
CA ASN A 210 32.77 -0.33 12.82
C ASN A 210 31.34 -0.24 12.26
N VAL A 211 30.68 -1.39 12.08
CA VAL A 211 29.29 -1.45 11.56
C VAL A 211 28.31 -0.71 12.49
N SER A 212 28.50 -0.83 13.81
CA SER A 212 27.69 -0.15 14.81
C SER A 212 27.85 1.37 14.74
N GLU A 213 29.08 1.86 14.56
CA GLU A 213 29.35 3.29 14.35
C GLU A 213 28.65 3.81 13.10
N ILE A 214 28.66 3.04 12.00
CA ILE A 214 27.92 3.38 10.78
C ILE A 214 26.42 3.46 11.06
N GLY A 215 25.85 2.52 11.83
CA GLY A 215 24.44 2.54 12.20
C GLY A 215 24.02 3.83 12.92
N PHE A 216 24.82 4.29 13.87
CA PHE A 216 24.59 5.57 14.54
C PHE A 216 24.83 6.77 13.62
N GLU A 217 25.89 6.75 12.81
CA GLU A 217 26.26 7.85 11.91
C GLU A 217 25.20 8.13 10.83
N VAL A 218 24.51 7.10 10.35
CA VAL A 218 23.39 7.29 9.43
C VAL A 218 22.09 7.69 10.13
N GLY A 219 22.10 7.83 11.46
CA GLY A 219 21.01 8.43 12.24
C GLY A 219 20.07 7.45 12.94
N TYR A 220 20.42 6.17 13.12
CA TYR A 220 19.58 5.28 13.93
C TYR A 220 19.82 5.50 15.43
N LYS A 221 18.75 5.74 16.19
CA LYS A 221 18.79 5.80 17.67
C LYS A 221 19.17 4.48 18.33
N SER A 222 18.88 3.35 17.67
CA SER A 222 19.17 2.02 18.19
C SER A 222 19.77 1.12 17.11
N LEU A 223 20.78 0.35 17.51
CA LEU A 223 21.42 -0.63 16.62
C LEU A 223 20.48 -1.77 16.22
N SER A 224 19.54 -2.16 17.09
CA SER A 224 18.53 -3.17 16.75
C SER A 224 17.71 -2.73 15.55
N SER A 225 17.20 -1.49 15.58
CA SER A 225 16.44 -0.93 14.45
C SER A 225 17.27 -0.83 13.18
N PHE A 226 18.55 -0.48 13.30
CA PHE A 226 19.47 -0.45 12.16
C PHE A 226 19.65 -1.85 11.53
N TYR A 227 20.00 -2.85 12.34
CA TYR A 227 20.24 -4.21 11.85
C TYR A 227 18.99 -4.84 11.24
N ASP A 228 17.82 -4.65 11.88
CA ASP A 228 16.54 -5.14 11.37
C ASP A 228 16.18 -4.49 10.03
N ALA A 229 16.35 -3.16 9.92
CA ALA A 229 16.09 -2.43 8.69
C ALA A 229 17.03 -2.87 7.56
N PHE A 230 18.34 -2.96 7.83
CA PHE A 230 19.33 -3.35 6.84
C PHE A 230 19.06 -4.78 6.32
N LYS A 231 18.82 -5.74 7.23
CA LYS A 231 18.53 -7.13 6.86
C LYS A 231 17.22 -7.27 6.11
N LYS A 232 16.21 -6.46 6.45
CA LYS A 232 14.91 -6.48 5.74
C LYS A 232 15.05 -6.02 4.29
N GLU A 233 15.85 -4.98 4.04
CA GLU A 233 16.09 -4.39 2.73
C GLU A 233 17.03 -5.24 1.87
N GLU A 234 18.21 -5.60 2.38
CA GLU A 234 19.25 -6.30 1.61
C GLU A 234 19.17 -7.83 1.69
N LYS A 235 18.31 -8.37 2.55
CA LYS A 235 18.19 -9.81 2.89
C LYS A 235 19.43 -10.43 3.55
N ILE A 236 20.50 -9.66 3.72
CA ILE A 236 21.74 -10.04 4.40
C ILE A 236 22.11 -8.98 5.45
N THR A 237 22.97 -9.34 6.39
CA THR A 237 23.46 -8.39 7.41
C THR A 237 24.42 -7.37 6.82
N ALA A 238 24.57 -6.22 7.48
CA ALA A 238 25.52 -5.18 7.08
C ALA A 238 26.98 -5.69 7.02
N SER A 239 27.36 -6.64 7.89
CA SER A 239 28.68 -7.28 7.87
C SER A 239 28.86 -8.19 6.65
N GLU A 240 27.86 -9.01 6.33
CA GLU A 240 27.87 -9.87 5.14
C GLU A 240 27.87 -9.05 3.85
N PHE A 241 27.07 -7.98 3.80
CA PHE A 241 27.06 -7.03 2.69
C PHE A 241 28.47 -6.48 2.44
N ARG A 242 29.14 -6.01 3.49
CA ARG A 242 30.52 -5.51 3.39
C ARG A 242 31.48 -6.56 2.83
N GLN A 243 31.42 -7.79 3.34
CA GLN A 243 32.31 -8.86 2.86
C GLN A 243 32.09 -9.14 1.37
N LYS A 244 30.84 -9.16 0.91
CA LYS A 244 30.49 -9.41 -0.49
C LYS A 244 31.02 -8.32 -1.43
N GLU A 245 30.86 -7.05 -1.05
CA GLU A 245 31.29 -5.91 -1.87
C GLU A 245 32.81 -5.70 -1.91
N LEU A 246 33.56 -6.28 -0.96
CA LEU A 246 35.03 -6.22 -0.96
C LEU A 246 35.70 -7.34 -1.78
N VAL A 247 34.95 -8.38 -2.13
CA VAL A 247 35.42 -9.55 -2.90
C VAL A 247 35.13 -9.38 -4.41
N THR A 248 34.34 -8.36 -4.78
CA THR A 248 33.96 -8.03 -6.16
C THR A 248 34.78 -6.84 -6.65
#